data_AF-A0A2N9LJL5-F1
#
_entry.id   AF-A0A2N9LJL5-F1
#
_cell.length_a   1.000
_cell.length_b   1.000
_cell.length_c   1.000
_cell.angle_alpha   90.00
_cell.angle_beta   90.00
_cell.angle_gamma   90.00
#
_symmetry.space_group_name_H-M   'P 1'
#
loop_
_entity.id
_entity.type
_entity.pdbx_description
1 polymer ?
#
loop_
_entity_poly.entity_id
_entity_poly.type
_entity_poly.pdbx_seq_one_letter_code
_entity_poly.pdbx_strand_id
1 'polypeptide(L)'
;MSPQTIELETDTQRDPRAFNAYRHGLTGQVMIMTPADELAYSKHCQDVLASLGVEGDIEKKLAQSIADDQWRLFRSAAIDHTRFTLGMSDPDKIHAHHPEIDAALAQAVVWASEAKNLNLMSLYESRAQRRIERNMKMLKQQQDERKAAFDRAVEEATLLAQYAASKGEAYNVESDFPPEALPPQFVFSLPKIARRVTHNRRVADAQKHFPAPKHGFRRAA
;
A
#
# COMPACT_ATOMS: atom_id res chain seq x y z
N MET A 1 -21.32 -2.74 32.77
CA MET A 1 -19.91 -2.36 32.94
C MET A 1 -19.86 -0.84 32.97
N SER A 2 -19.53 -0.26 34.11
CA SER A 2 -19.41 1.20 34.24
C SER A 2 -18.15 1.67 33.48
N PRO A 3 -18.19 2.80 32.77
CA PRO A 3 -16.99 3.37 32.17
C PRO A 3 -16.05 3.81 33.30
N GLN A 4 -14.81 3.31 33.29
CA GLN A 4 -13.78 3.81 34.19
C GLN A 4 -13.47 5.25 33.80
N THR A 5 -13.67 6.17 34.74
CA THR A 5 -13.23 7.57 34.62
C THR A 5 -11.71 7.57 34.53
N ILE A 6 -11.17 8.01 33.40
CA ILE A 6 -9.73 8.24 33.26
C ILE A 6 -9.46 9.59 33.93
N GLU A 7 -9.00 9.55 35.18
CA GLU A 7 -8.50 10.74 35.87
C GLU A 7 -7.21 11.19 35.18
N LEU A 8 -7.26 12.31 34.47
CA LEU A 8 -6.09 12.94 33.86
C LEU A 8 -5.38 13.76 34.94
N GLU A 9 -4.31 13.22 35.52
CA GLU A 9 -3.41 13.99 36.39
C GLU A 9 -2.69 15.06 35.56
N THR A 10 -2.97 16.33 35.84
CA THR A 10 -2.53 17.47 35.02
C THR A 10 -1.13 17.99 35.35
N ASP A 11 -0.39 17.41 36.31
CA ASP A 11 0.86 18.01 36.78
C ASP A 11 1.93 17.01 37.27
N THR A 12 2.12 15.91 36.54
CA THR A 12 3.31 15.07 36.75
C THR A 12 4.46 15.60 35.88
N GLN A 13 5.54 16.08 36.50
CA GLN A 13 6.79 16.33 35.77
C GLN A 13 7.23 15.04 35.06
N ARG A 14 7.15 15.07 33.73
CA ARG A 14 7.42 13.92 32.86
C ARG A 14 8.88 13.50 33.00
N ASP A 15 9.13 12.23 33.34
CA ASP A 15 10.48 11.69 33.53
C ASP A 15 11.35 11.98 32.29
N PRO A 16 12.50 12.68 32.42
CA PRO A 16 13.42 12.92 31.31
C PRO A 16 13.89 11.64 30.60
N ARG A 17 13.87 10.49 31.30
CA ARG A 17 14.21 9.17 30.75
C ARG A 17 13.12 8.59 29.86
N ALA A 18 11.91 9.17 29.81
CA ALA A 18 10.88 8.77 28.86
C ALA A 18 11.32 8.95 27.38
N PHE A 19 12.31 9.83 27.13
CA PHE A 19 12.96 9.95 25.83
C PHE A 19 13.87 8.77 25.47
N ASN A 20 14.21 7.89 26.43
CA ASN A 20 15.02 6.69 26.17
C ASN A 20 14.20 5.55 25.54
N ALA A 21 12.89 5.71 25.35
CA ALA A 21 12.10 4.90 24.42
C ALA A 21 12.38 5.29 22.94
N TYR A 22 13.61 5.71 22.64
CA TYR A 22 14.08 6.07 21.31
C TYR A 22 14.33 4.80 20.49
N ARG A 23 13.24 4.15 20.04
CA ARG A 23 13.34 3.06 19.06
C ARG A 23 13.47 3.67 17.68
N HIS A 24 14.68 4.03 17.23
CA HIS A 24 15.02 4.69 15.95
C HIS A 24 14.19 5.94 15.53
N GLY A 25 14.88 7.02 15.14
CA GLY A 25 14.26 8.31 14.83
C GLY A 25 13.33 8.35 13.60
N LEU A 26 13.23 7.26 12.82
CA LEU A 26 12.40 7.21 11.62
C LEU A 26 11.03 6.53 11.81
N THR A 27 10.91 5.63 12.79
CA THR A 27 9.76 4.71 12.97
C THR A 27 9.41 4.52 14.46
N GLY A 28 10.04 5.29 15.36
CA GLY A 28 9.99 5.13 16.82
C GLY A 28 8.93 5.88 17.57
N GLN A 29 8.00 6.54 16.87
CA GLN A 29 6.93 7.25 17.55
C GLN A 29 5.91 6.23 18.04
N VAL A 30 5.68 6.21 19.35
CA VAL A 30 4.59 5.43 19.95
C VAL A 30 3.29 6.00 19.40
N MET A 31 2.60 5.21 18.56
CA MET A 31 1.27 5.56 18.08
C MET A 31 0.28 5.25 19.21
N ILE A 32 -0.23 6.30 19.86
CA ILE A 32 -1.23 6.14 20.91
C ILE A 32 -2.58 5.91 20.24
N MET A 33 -3.10 4.69 20.36
CA MET A 33 -4.40 4.27 19.82
C MET A 33 -5.17 3.48 20.88
N THR A 34 -6.49 3.41 20.73
CA THR A 34 -7.25 2.39 21.46
C THR A 34 -6.91 0.99 20.92
N PRO A 35 -7.07 -0.09 21.70
CA PRO A 35 -6.83 -1.44 21.19
C PRO A 35 -7.66 -1.79 19.95
N ALA A 36 -8.89 -1.27 19.87
CA ALA A 36 -9.75 -1.48 18.70
C ALA A 36 -9.21 -0.76 17.45
N ASP A 37 -8.75 0.48 17.59
CA ASP A 37 -8.19 1.24 16.48
C ASP A 37 -6.84 0.69 16.02
N GLU A 38 -6.02 0.20 16.95
CA GLU A 38 -4.73 -0.45 16.62
C GLU A 38 -4.96 -1.72 15.77
N LEU A 39 -5.95 -2.55 16.15
CA LEU A 39 -6.35 -3.72 15.38
C LEU A 39 -6.86 -3.32 13.99
N ALA A 40 -7.72 -2.30 13.92
CA ALA A 40 -8.24 -1.81 12.65
C ALA A 40 -7.14 -1.26 11.72
N TYR A 41 -6.21 -0.48 12.28
CA TYR A 41 -5.07 0.08 11.56
C TYR A 41 -4.11 -1.02 11.07
N SER A 42 -3.78 -1.98 11.93
CA SER A 42 -2.91 -3.10 11.58
C SER A 42 -3.50 -3.94 10.47
N LYS A 43 -4.81 -4.23 10.54
CA LYS A 43 -5.54 -4.94 9.50
C LYS A 43 -5.55 -4.16 8.19
N HIS A 44 -5.86 -2.86 8.22
CA HIS A 44 -5.82 -1.98 7.05
C HIS A 44 -4.45 -2.03 6.36
N CYS A 45 -3.36 -1.87 7.11
CA CYS A 45 -2.01 -1.94 6.56
C CYS A 45 -1.74 -3.30 5.90
N GLN A 46 -2.09 -4.40 6.56
CA GLN A 46 -1.92 -5.75 6.02
C GLN A 46 -2.69 -5.94 4.71
N ASP A 47 -3.95 -5.51 4.67
CA ASP A 47 -4.82 -5.63 3.50
C ASP A 47 -4.27 -4.79 2.32
N VAL A 48 -3.79 -3.56 2.59
CA VAL A 48 -3.17 -2.72 1.55
C VAL A 48 -1.91 -3.37 1.00
N LEU A 49 -1.00 -3.83 1.85
CA LEU A 49 0.24 -4.50 1.42
C LEU A 49 -0.07 -5.77 0.60
N ALA A 50 -1.03 -6.57 1.04
CA ALA A 50 -1.46 -7.78 0.33
C ALA A 50 -2.06 -7.44 -1.04
N SER A 51 -2.93 -6.42 -1.12
CA SER A 51 -3.59 -6.00 -2.37
C SER A 51 -2.60 -5.46 -3.41
N LEU A 52 -1.54 -4.78 -2.96
CA LEU A 52 -0.52 -4.22 -3.84
C LEU A 52 0.51 -5.25 -4.31
N GLY A 53 0.48 -6.48 -3.77
CA GLY A 53 1.37 -7.57 -4.17
C GLY A 53 2.85 -7.25 -4.00
N VAL A 54 3.18 -6.50 -2.94
CA VAL A 54 4.54 -6.01 -2.73
C VAL A 54 5.52 -7.11 -2.34
N GLU A 55 6.70 -7.06 -2.94
CA GLU A 55 7.81 -7.97 -2.64
C GLU A 55 9.08 -7.17 -2.31
N GLY A 56 9.86 -7.66 -1.35
CA GLY A 56 11.07 -6.97 -0.89
C GLY A 56 10.80 -5.70 -0.06
N ASP A 57 11.85 -5.15 0.51
CA ASP A 57 11.71 -4.12 1.55
C ASP A 57 11.37 -2.74 1.00
N ILE A 58 11.83 -2.42 -0.21
CA ILE A 58 11.55 -1.12 -0.84
C ILE A 58 10.07 -1.02 -1.24
N GLU A 59 9.52 -2.05 -1.89
CA GLU A 59 8.09 -2.07 -2.24
C GLU A 59 7.22 -2.04 -0.96
N LYS A 60 7.60 -2.81 0.08
CA LYS A 60 6.90 -2.80 1.39
C LYS A 60 6.91 -1.41 2.04
N LYS A 61 8.03 -0.68 1.99
CA LYS A 61 8.12 0.68 2.55
C LYS A 61 7.22 1.66 1.78
N LEU A 62 7.18 1.57 0.45
CA LEU A 62 6.29 2.38 -0.37
C LEU A 62 4.82 2.07 -0.07
N ALA A 63 4.46 0.78 -0.01
CA ALA A 63 3.11 0.34 0.33
C ALA A 63 2.70 0.75 1.75
N GLN A 64 3.60 0.66 2.73
CA GLN A 64 3.33 1.14 4.08
C GLN A 64 3.03 2.63 4.08
N SER A 65 3.84 3.45 3.39
CA SER A 65 3.56 4.88 3.28
C SER A 65 2.24 5.20 2.58
N ILE A 66 1.82 4.38 1.61
CA ILE A 66 0.50 4.49 0.97
C ILE A 66 -0.61 4.15 1.98
N ALA A 67 -0.48 3.05 2.72
CA ALA A 67 -1.44 2.64 3.73
C ALA A 67 -1.60 3.70 4.83
N ASP A 68 -0.49 4.28 5.31
CA ASP A 68 -0.48 5.33 6.33
C ASP A 68 -1.21 6.59 5.86
N ASP A 69 -0.94 7.04 4.62
CA ASP A 69 -1.59 8.23 4.07
C ASP A 69 -3.07 7.97 3.77
N GLN A 70 -3.46 6.77 3.33
CA GLN A 70 -4.87 6.38 3.19
C GLN A 70 -5.59 6.39 4.55
N TRP A 71 -4.96 5.83 5.58
CA TRP A 71 -5.51 5.84 6.93
C TRP A 71 -5.73 7.27 7.45
N ARG A 72 -4.76 8.17 7.19
CA ARG A 72 -4.89 9.59 7.52
C ARG A 72 -6.07 10.24 6.80
N LEU A 73 -6.28 9.95 5.52
CA LEU A 73 -7.43 10.46 4.76
C LEU A 73 -8.77 9.96 5.31
N PHE A 74 -8.88 8.68 5.66
CA PHE A 74 -10.10 8.15 6.29
C PHE A 74 -10.37 8.81 7.64
N ARG A 75 -9.34 9.04 8.43
CA ARG A 75 -9.47 9.76 9.71
C ARG A 75 -9.85 11.23 9.51
N SER A 76 -9.29 11.92 8.52
CA SER A 76 -9.68 13.29 8.18
C SER A 76 -11.17 13.38 7.85
N ALA A 77 -11.67 12.52 6.97
CA ALA A 77 -13.09 12.47 6.63
C ALA A 77 -14.00 12.19 7.85
N ALA A 78 -13.57 11.30 8.75
CA ALA A 78 -14.31 11.02 9.99
C ALA A 78 -14.32 12.21 10.96
N ILE A 79 -13.21 12.92 11.09
CA ILE A 79 -13.10 14.14 11.91
C ILE A 79 -14.03 15.22 11.37
N ASP A 80 -14.05 15.43 10.06
CA ASP A 80 -14.93 16.42 9.43
C ASP A 80 -16.40 16.13 9.74
N HIS A 81 -16.85 14.88 9.55
CA HIS A 81 -18.22 14.48 9.88
C HIS A 81 -18.56 14.68 11.37
N THR A 82 -17.62 14.33 12.25
CA THR A 82 -17.79 14.50 13.70
C THR A 82 -17.88 15.98 14.09
N ARG A 83 -17.11 16.85 13.43
CA ARG A 83 -17.13 18.30 13.71
C ARG A 83 -18.47 18.93 13.35
N PHE A 84 -19.04 18.55 12.20
CA PHE A 84 -20.39 18.97 11.81
C PHE A 84 -21.45 18.44 12.78
N THR A 85 -21.38 17.17 13.15
CA THR A 85 -22.32 16.56 14.11
C THR A 85 -22.29 17.28 15.46
N LEU A 86 -21.09 17.61 15.95
CA LEU A 86 -20.93 18.35 17.21
C LEU A 86 -21.60 19.72 17.14
N GLY A 87 -21.36 20.48 16.08
CA GLY A 87 -21.93 21.82 15.97
C GLY A 87 -23.42 21.84 15.60
N MET A 88 -23.96 20.77 15.00
CA MET A 88 -25.41 20.57 14.85
C MET A 88 -26.09 20.18 16.17
N SER A 89 -25.33 19.77 17.18
CA SER A 89 -25.84 19.49 18.53
C SER A 89 -25.87 20.75 19.41
N ASP A 90 -25.24 21.84 18.96
CA ASP A 90 -25.30 23.12 19.65
C ASP A 90 -26.69 23.76 19.46
N PRO A 91 -27.20 24.50 20.46
CA PRO A 91 -28.47 25.21 20.31
C PRO A 91 -28.44 26.19 19.13
N ASP A 92 -29.48 26.15 18.29
CA ASP A 92 -29.56 27.04 17.14
C ASP A 92 -29.55 28.51 17.59
N LYS A 93 -28.81 29.33 16.85
CA LYS A 93 -28.81 30.80 17.05
C LYS A 93 -29.91 31.50 16.26
N ILE A 94 -30.45 30.84 15.23
CA ILE A 94 -31.48 31.33 14.33
C ILE A 94 -32.50 30.21 14.16
N HIS A 95 -33.76 30.48 14.45
CA HIS A 95 -34.86 29.53 14.26
C HIS A 95 -35.76 30.01 13.12
N ALA A 96 -35.77 29.26 12.03
CA ALA A 96 -36.69 29.41 10.91
C ALA A 96 -38.02 28.66 11.11
N HIS A 97 -38.15 27.91 12.21
CA HIS A 97 -39.31 27.07 12.52
C HIS A 97 -39.61 26.03 11.44
N HIS A 98 -38.56 25.56 10.77
CA HIS A 98 -38.65 24.53 9.75
C HIS A 98 -37.43 23.61 9.91
N PRO A 99 -37.61 22.33 10.30
CA PRO A 99 -36.53 21.45 10.72
C PRO A 99 -35.35 21.36 9.72
N GLU A 100 -35.64 21.29 8.42
CA GLU A 100 -34.59 21.21 7.40
C GLU A 100 -33.83 22.54 7.21
N ILE A 101 -34.51 23.68 7.39
CA ILE A 101 -33.90 25.00 7.27
C ILE A 101 -33.02 25.24 8.51
N ASP A 102 -33.52 24.89 9.69
CA ASP A 102 -32.78 24.98 10.95
C ASP A 102 -31.52 24.11 10.89
N ALA A 103 -31.61 22.86 10.42
CA ALA A 103 -30.46 21.99 10.24
C ALA A 103 -29.44 22.52 9.22
N ALA A 104 -29.90 23.14 8.12
CA ALA A 104 -29.02 23.75 7.12
C ALA A 104 -28.32 25.01 7.67
N LEU A 105 -29.02 25.83 8.44
CA LEU A 105 -28.45 27.00 9.10
C LEU A 105 -27.41 26.60 10.15
N ALA A 106 -27.68 25.56 10.95
CA ALA A 106 -26.71 25.01 11.89
C ALA A 106 -25.43 24.57 11.17
N GLN A 107 -25.54 23.81 10.09
CA GLN A 107 -24.37 23.41 9.27
C GLN A 107 -23.60 24.62 8.72
N ALA A 108 -24.30 25.65 8.22
CA ALA A 108 -23.67 26.87 7.71
C ALA A 108 -22.90 27.64 8.80
N VAL A 109 -23.45 27.71 10.01
CA VAL A 109 -22.77 28.32 11.18
C VAL A 109 -21.51 27.53 11.53
N VAL A 110 -21.59 26.19 11.55
CA VAL A 110 -20.41 25.35 11.82
C VAL A 110 -19.34 25.58 10.77
N TRP A 111 -19.70 25.54 9.48
CA TRP A 111 -18.78 25.81 8.38
C TRP A 111 -18.09 27.17 8.54
N ALA A 112 -18.85 28.24 8.82
CA ALA A 112 -18.30 29.57 9.01
C ALA A 112 -17.35 29.64 10.21
N SER A 113 -17.69 28.97 11.32
CA SER A 113 -16.86 28.96 12.54
C SER A 113 -15.59 28.12 12.41
N GLU A 114 -15.64 27.03 11.64
CA GLU A 114 -14.55 26.06 11.47
C GLU A 114 -13.77 26.23 10.16
N ALA A 115 -14.11 27.23 9.35
CA ALA A 115 -13.55 27.44 8.01
C ALA A 115 -12.01 27.35 7.98
N LYS A 116 -11.33 27.89 9.00
CA LYS A 116 -9.86 27.81 9.10
C LYS A 116 -9.35 26.38 9.26
N ASN A 117 -10.00 25.58 10.12
CA ASN A 117 -9.60 24.19 10.38
C ASN A 117 -9.93 23.30 9.17
N LEU A 118 -11.08 23.51 8.54
CA LEU A 118 -11.48 22.81 7.32
C LEU A 118 -10.54 23.11 6.16
N ASN A 119 -10.14 24.38 5.98
CA ASN A 119 -9.13 24.76 4.99
C ASN A 119 -7.77 24.08 5.26
N LEU A 120 -7.35 24.02 6.53
CA LEU A 120 -6.11 23.35 6.90
C LEU A 120 -6.18 21.84 6.64
N MET A 121 -7.32 21.21 6.94
CA MET A 121 -7.58 19.80 6.67
C MET A 121 -7.48 19.51 5.17
N SER A 122 -8.19 20.28 4.35
CA SER A 122 -8.16 20.18 2.88
C SER A 122 -6.73 20.27 2.31
N LEU A 123 -5.90 21.16 2.85
CA LEU A 123 -4.48 21.24 2.47
C LEU A 123 -3.70 19.97 2.83
N TYR A 124 -3.94 19.39 4.00
CA TYR A 124 -3.28 18.15 4.40
C TYR A 124 -3.76 16.95 3.59
N GLU A 125 -5.05 16.86 3.28
CA GLU A 125 -5.61 15.84 2.40
C GLU A 125 -4.99 15.91 1.01
N SER A 126 -4.93 17.10 0.41
CA SER A 126 -4.30 17.31 -0.89
C SER A 126 -2.81 16.91 -0.88
N ARG A 127 -2.09 17.17 0.23
CA ARG A 127 -0.69 16.71 0.39
C ARG A 127 -0.59 15.19 0.51
N ALA A 128 -1.48 14.55 1.27
CA ALA A 128 -1.53 13.10 1.42
C ALA A 128 -1.88 12.41 0.10
N GLN A 129 -2.90 12.87 -0.62
CA GLN A 129 -3.26 12.38 -1.94
C GLN A 129 -2.09 12.45 -2.92
N ARG A 130 -1.38 13.59 -2.98
CA ARG A 130 -0.18 13.73 -3.82
C ARG A 130 0.98 12.82 -3.40
N ARG A 131 1.11 12.48 -2.12
CA ARG A 131 2.10 11.48 -1.67
C ARG A 131 1.69 10.07 -2.11
N ILE A 132 0.42 9.70 -1.92
CA ILE A 132 -0.13 8.42 -2.39
C ILE A 132 0.11 8.26 -3.90
N GLU A 133 -0.26 9.25 -4.71
CA GLU A 133 -0.07 9.20 -6.16
C GLU A 133 1.39 9.01 -6.56
N ARG A 134 2.32 9.73 -5.92
CA ARG A 134 3.76 9.60 -6.19
C ARG A 134 4.28 8.23 -5.77
N ASN A 135 3.92 7.77 -4.57
CA ASN A 135 4.36 6.47 -4.06
C ASN A 135 3.79 5.33 -4.90
N MET A 136 2.54 5.43 -5.39
CA MET A 136 1.95 4.45 -6.31
C MET A 136 2.71 4.39 -7.64
N LYS A 137 3.13 5.53 -8.18
CA LYS A 137 3.96 5.58 -9.40
C LYS A 137 5.32 4.92 -9.16
N MET A 138 6.00 5.26 -8.07
CA MET A 138 7.29 4.68 -7.70
C MET A 138 7.18 3.17 -7.45
N LEU A 139 6.11 2.72 -6.79
CA LEU A 139 5.86 1.31 -6.54
C LEU A 139 5.67 0.55 -7.85
N LYS A 140 4.84 1.08 -8.75
CA LYS A 140 4.63 0.47 -10.07
C LYS A 140 5.95 0.37 -10.85
N GLN A 141 6.75 1.43 -10.85
CA GLN A 141 8.08 1.41 -11.48
C GLN A 141 8.97 0.31 -10.88
N GLN A 142 9.07 0.22 -9.55
CA GLN A 142 9.86 -0.82 -8.89
C GLN A 142 9.38 -2.24 -9.24
N GLN A 143 8.07 -2.44 -9.30
CA GLN A 143 7.48 -3.73 -9.68
C GLN A 143 7.75 -4.08 -11.15
N ASP A 144 7.68 -3.10 -12.05
CA ASP A 144 7.96 -3.29 -13.47
C ASP A 144 9.45 -3.59 -13.69
N GLU A 145 10.35 -2.87 -13.01
CA GLU A 145 11.79 -3.14 -13.01
C GLU A 145 12.12 -4.54 -12.47
N ARG A 146 11.47 -4.95 -11.38
CA ARG A 146 11.62 -6.28 -10.78
C ARG A 146 11.15 -7.38 -11.74
N LYS A 147 9.98 -7.22 -12.36
CA LYS A 147 9.45 -8.20 -13.33
C LYS A 147 10.37 -8.32 -14.55
N ALA A 148 10.81 -7.20 -15.10
CA ALA A 148 11.74 -7.19 -16.23
C ALA A 148 13.11 -7.79 -15.88
N ALA A 149 13.61 -7.58 -14.66
CA ALA A 149 14.80 -8.25 -14.16
C ALA A 149 14.61 -9.77 -14.03
N PHE A 150 13.46 -10.21 -13.50
CA PHE A 150 13.13 -11.63 -13.41
C PHE A 150 13.03 -12.29 -14.79
N ASP A 151 12.33 -11.66 -15.72
CA ASP A 151 12.13 -12.19 -17.07
C ASP A 151 13.47 -12.31 -17.81
N ARG A 152 14.38 -11.33 -17.69
CA ARG A 152 15.74 -11.42 -18.25
C ARG A 152 16.53 -12.60 -17.68
N ALA A 153 16.51 -12.80 -16.36
CA ALA A 153 17.20 -13.93 -15.73
C ALA A 153 16.62 -15.28 -16.19
N VAL A 154 15.29 -15.35 -16.34
CA VAL A 154 14.60 -16.53 -16.87
C VAL A 154 14.96 -16.78 -18.33
N GLU A 155 15.03 -15.74 -19.17
CA GLU A 155 15.42 -15.86 -20.58
C GLU A 155 16.84 -16.40 -20.73
N GLU A 156 17.78 -15.84 -19.99
CA GLU A 156 19.18 -16.30 -19.96
C GLU A 156 19.27 -17.76 -19.50
N ALA A 157 18.65 -18.10 -18.36
CA ALA A 157 18.63 -19.48 -17.85
C ALA A 157 17.94 -20.44 -18.83
N THR A 158 16.91 -19.99 -19.55
CA THR A 158 16.24 -20.80 -20.58
C THR A 158 17.17 -21.06 -21.76
N LEU A 159 17.90 -20.05 -22.22
CA LEU A 159 18.85 -20.18 -23.32
C LEU A 159 19.98 -21.15 -22.96
N LEU A 160 20.57 -21.02 -21.77
CA LEU A 160 21.60 -21.92 -21.27
C LEU A 160 21.09 -23.36 -21.19
N ALA A 161 19.88 -23.57 -20.67
CA ALA A 161 19.26 -24.89 -20.60
C ALA A 161 19.01 -25.52 -21.98
N GLN A 162 18.59 -24.72 -22.96
CA GLN A 162 18.40 -25.17 -24.34
C GLN A 162 19.73 -25.52 -25.02
N TYR A 163 20.75 -24.70 -24.80
CA TYR A 163 22.09 -24.95 -25.34
C TYR A 163 22.70 -26.23 -24.78
N ALA A 164 22.66 -26.44 -23.45
CA ALA A 164 23.10 -27.68 -22.83
C ALA A 164 22.36 -28.90 -23.39
N ALA A 165 21.03 -28.81 -23.52
CA ALA A 165 20.23 -29.87 -24.13
C ALA A 165 20.65 -30.17 -25.58
N SER A 166 21.02 -29.15 -26.37
CA SER A 166 21.50 -29.33 -27.75
C SER A 166 22.85 -30.05 -27.83
N LYS A 167 23.64 -30.02 -26.74
CA LYS A 167 24.91 -30.73 -26.58
C LYS A 167 24.73 -32.12 -25.94
N GLY A 168 23.52 -32.48 -25.52
CA GLY A 168 23.26 -33.70 -24.76
C GLY A 168 23.69 -33.62 -23.29
N GLU A 169 23.89 -32.40 -22.77
CA GLU A 169 24.32 -32.14 -21.39
C GLU A 169 23.12 -31.81 -20.49
N ALA A 170 23.26 -32.07 -19.19
CA ALA A 170 22.29 -31.65 -18.19
C ALA A 170 22.62 -30.22 -17.72
N TYR A 171 21.59 -29.38 -17.55
CA TYR A 171 21.71 -28.05 -16.95
C TYR A 171 20.64 -27.88 -15.88
N ASN A 172 21.08 -27.60 -14.66
CA ASN A 172 20.24 -27.36 -13.51
C ASN A 172 20.39 -25.91 -13.05
N VAL A 173 19.31 -25.14 -13.20
CA VAL A 173 19.26 -23.72 -12.81
C VAL A 173 19.61 -23.52 -11.34
N GLU A 174 19.28 -24.45 -10.45
CA GLU A 174 19.52 -24.29 -9.02
C GLU A 174 21.00 -24.46 -8.61
N SER A 175 21.80 -25.15 -9.43
CA SER A 175 23.23 -25.35 -9.17
C SER A 175 24.14 -24.57 -10.12
N ASP A 176 23.72 -24.40 -11.37
CA ASP A 176 24.60 -23.95 -12.47
C ASP A 176 24.36 -22.49 -12.85
N PHE A 177 23.24 -21.88 -12.41
CA PHE A 177 22.97 -20.47 -12.65
C PHE A 177 23.66 -19.60 -11.58
N PRO A 178 24.59 -18.71 -11.94
CA PRO A 178 25.34 -17.93 -10.97
C PRO A 178 24.43 -16.95 -10.22
N PRO A 179 24.36 -16.99 -8.87
CA PRO A 179 23.58 -16.04 -8.09
C PRO A 179 24.01 -14.58 -8.33
N GLU A 180 25.27 -14.34 -8.69
CA GLU A 180 25.84 -13.03 -8.97
C GLU A 180 25.28 -12.39 -10.26
N ALA A 181 24.70 -13.19 -11.16
CA ALA A 181 24.01 -12.68 -12.34
C ALA A 181 22.62 -12.09 -12.00
N LEU A 182 22.09 -12.37 -10.81
CA LEU A 182 20.83 -11.79 -10.36
C LEU A 182 21.04 -10.35 -9.89
N PRO A 183 20.17 -9.40 -10.29
CA PRO A 183 20.27 -8.03 -9.79
C PRO A 183 20.18 -7.99 -8.26
N PRO A 184 21.17 -7.40 -7.57
CA PRO A 184 21.27 -7.45 -6.11
C PRO A 184 20.11 -6.75 -5.39
N GLN A 185 19.46 -5.80 -6.06
CA GLN A 185 18.31 -5.07 -5.53
C GLN A 185 17.01 -5.90 -5.48
N PHE A 186 16.97 -7.06 -6.16
CA PHE A 186 15.77 -7.90 -6.23
C PHE A 186 16.04 -9.30 -5.65
N VAL A 187 15.14 -9.74 -4.77
CA VAL A 187 15.26 -11.05 -4.13
C VAL A 187 14.54 -12.09 -4.99
N PHE A 188 15.26 -12.70 -5.93
CA PHE A 188 14.76 -13.82 -6.73
C PHE A 188 15.23 -15.15 -6.14
N SER A 189 14.37 -16.18 -6.12
CA SER A 189 14.79 -17.53 -5.75
C SER A 189 15.10 -18.35 -6.99
N LEU A 190 16.24 -19.07 -6.97
CA LEU A 190 16.63 -19.97 -8.06
C LEU A 190 15.55 -21.02 -8.38
N PRO A 191 14.86 -21.63 -7.39
CA PRO A 191 13.74 -22.55 -7.68
C PRO A 191 12.59 -21.89 -8.46
N LYS A 192 12.31 -20.60 -8.23
CA LYS A 192 11.27 -19.86 -8.98
C LYS A 192 11.70 -19.68 -10.44
N ILE A 193 12.97 -19.38 -10.69
CA ILE A 193 13.55 -19.30 -12.04
C ILE A 193 13.49 -20.68 -12.72
N ALA A 194 13.93 -21.73 -12.04
CA ALA A 194 13.93 -23.11 -12.54
C ALA A 194 12.54 -23.59 -12.98
N ARG A 195 11.51 -23.31 -12.16
CA ARG A 195 10.10 -23.59 -12.51
C ARG A 195 9.65 -22.86 -13.78
N ARG A 196 10.04 -21.59 -13.92
CA ARG A 196 9.68 -20.78 -15.09
C ARG A 196 10.41 -21.25 -16.35
N VAL A 197 11.69 -21.58 -16.26
CA VAL A 197 12.48 -22.19 -17.35
C VAL A 197 11.83 -23.49 -17.82
N THR A 198 11.44 -24.36 -16.87
CA THR A 198 10.75 -25.62 -17.17
C THR A 198 9.43 -25.39 -17.89
N HIS A 199 8.63 -24.43 -17.41
CA HIS A 199 7.39 -24.02 -18.07
C HIS A 199 7.64 -23.53 -19.50
N ASN A 200 8.60 -22.62 -19.71
CA ASN A 200 8.90 -22.06 -21.03
C ASN A 200 9.35 -23.13 -22.02
N ARG A 201 10.18 -24.09 -21.59
CA ARG A 201 10.57 -25.24 -22.42
C ARG A 201 9.37 -26.09 -22.83
N ARG A 202 8.48 -26.41 -21.89
CA ARG A 202 7.25 -27.18 -22.17
C ARG A 202 6.33 -26.44 -23.14
N VAL A 203 6.18 -25.13 -23.00
CA VAL A 203 5.41 -24.30 -23.94
C VAL A 203 6.03 -24.30 -25.32
N ALA A 204 7.36 -24.13 -25.43
CA ALA A 204 8.06 -24.16 -26.70
C ALA A 204 7.93 -25.53 -27.38
N ASP A 205 8.03 -26.63 -26.63
CA ASP A 205 7.84 -27.98 -27.16
C ASP A 205 6.39 -28.21 -27.59
N ALA A 206 5.40 -27.76 -26.82
CA ALA A 206 4.00 -27.81 -27.22
C ALA A 206 3.74 -27.02 -28.52
N GLN A 207 4.33 -25.84 -28.67
CA GLN A 207 4.21 -25.02 -29.89
C GLN A 207 4.79 -25.70 -31.13
N LYS A 208 5.83 -26.53 -30.99
CA LYS A 208 6.37 -27.34 -32.09
C LYS A 208 5.39 -28.44 -32.53
N HIS A 209 4.68 -29.05 -31.59
CA HIS A 209 3.73 -30.15 -31.86
C HIS A 209 2.36 -29.65 -32.31
N PHE A 210 1.92 -28.49 -31.80
CA PHE A 210 0.65 -27.86 -32.12
C PHE A 210 0.90 -26.44 -32.63
N PRO A 211 1.43 -26.28 -33.86
CA PRO A 211 1.65 -24.96 -34.43
C PRO A 211 0.32 -24.21 -34.51
N ALA A 212 0.32 -22.92 -34.14
CA ALA A 212 -0.88 -22.09 -34.16
C ALA A 212 -1.60 -22.18 -35.52
N PRO A 213 -2.94 -22.24 -35.55
CA PRO A 213 -3.69 -22.36 -36.79
C PRO A 213 -3.33 -21.19 -37.73
N LYS A 214 -2.86 -21.52 -38.94
CA LYS A 214 -2.36 -20.55 -39.94
C LYS A 214 -3.44 -19.60 -40.51
N HIS A 215 -4.68 -19.67 -40.04
CA HIS A 215 -5.74 -18.76 -40.44
C HIS A 215 -6.54 -18.28 -39.22
N GLY A 216 -6.35 -17.00 -38.89
CA GLY A 216 -7.38 -16.25 -38.20
C GLY A 216 -8.64 -16.28 -39.06
N PHE A 217 -9.76 -16.68 -38.45
CA PHE A 217 -11.07 -16.59 -39.08
C PHE A 217 -11.23 -15.19 -39.68
N ARG A 218 -11.28 -15.11 -41.01
CA ARG A 218 -11.73 -13.90 -41.70
C ARG A 218 -13.14 -13.62 -41.16
N ARG A 219 -13.31 -12.53 -40.42
CA ARG A 219 -14.64 -12.01 -40.12
C ARG A 219 -15.31 -11.73 -41.46
N ALA A 220 -16.34 -12.50 -41.78
CA ALA A 220 -17.24 -12.17 -42.87
C ALA A 220 -17.92 -10.84 -42.54
N ALA A 221 -18.04 -10.01 -43.57
CA ALA A 221 -18.55 -8.63 -43.55
C ALA A 221 -19.99 -8.54 -43.04
#